data_AF-A0A4Q3HGW7-F1
#
_entry.id   AF-A0A4Q3HGW7-F1
#
_cell.length_a   1.000
_cell.length_b   1.000
_cell.length_c   1.000
_cell.angle_alpha   90.00
_cell.angle_beta   90.00
_cell.angle_gamma   90.00
#
_symmetry.space_group_name_H-M   'P 1'
#
loop_
_entity.id
_entity.type
_entity.pdbx_description
1 polymer ?
#
loop_
_entity_poly.entity_id
_entity_poly.type
_entity_poly.pdbx_seq_one_letter_code
_entity_poly.pdbx_strand_id
1 'polypeptide(L)'
;MTLSLHRLLSKIIRNGTLIVRGSGGETYYGSGGGRTVAIRFTDEAAEKALVSDPQLQLGELYMDGRIIVEQGDIYEFLALIKDNTLKEGLTFQILMRSLGRIIASQFRNRVPINHNRRNVAHHYDLDERLFALFLDEDWQYSCAYFNPPDISLDEAQIAKKRHIVAKLLAEPGHKALEIGSGWGGMAMY
;
A
#
# COMPACT_ATOMS: atom_id res chain seq x y z
N MET A 1 12.53 -23.01 10.00
CA MET A 1 11.87 -21.75 10.31
C MET A 1 12.43 -21.25 11.62
N THR A 2 12.87 -19.99 11.65
CA THR A 2 13.46 -19.42 12.86
C THR A 2 12.42 -19.25 13.99
N LEU A 3 12.83 -19.51 15.24
CA LEU A 3 11.96 -19.36 16.42
C LEU A 3 11.39 -17.94 16.55
N SER A 4 12.18 -16.93 16.15
CA SER A 4 11.79 -15.53 16.19
C SER A 4 10.69 -15.19 15.18
N LEU A 5 10.78 -15.72 13.94
CA LEU A 5 9.74 -15.55 12.93
C LEU A 5 8.44 -16.20 13.39
N HIS A 6 8.53 -17.41 13.97
CA HIS A 6 7.37 -18.07 14.53
C HIS A 6 6.65 -17.23 15.59
N ARG A 7 7.40 -16.69 16.57
CA ARG A 7 6.81 -15.82 17.61
C ARG A 7 6.17 -14.55 17.04
N LEU A 8 6.80 -13.95 16.03
CA LEU A 8 6.26 -12.75 15.37
C LEU A 8 4.92 -13.05 14.69
N LEU A 9 4.88 -14.07 13.83
CA LEU A 9 3.69 -14.42 13.06
C LEU A 9 2.56 -14.96 13.94
N SER A 10 2.86 -15.78 14.96
CA SER A 10 1.86 -16.24 15.93
C SER A 10 1.25 -15.11 16.75
N LYS A 11 1.97 -14.00 16.93
CA LYS A 11 1.44 -12.81 17.60
C LYS A 11 0.51 -12.04 16.68
N ILE A 12 0.91 -11.84 15.42
CA ILE A 12 0.18 -11.00 14.45
C ILE A 12 -1.06 -11.74 13.93
N ILE A 13 -0.91 -12.96 13.42
CA ILE A 13 -1.99 -13.65 12.72
C ILE A 13 -2.88 -14.38 13.73
N ARG A 14 -4.04 -13.78 14.03
CA ARG A 14 -5.06 -14.33 14.94
C ARG A 14 -6.29 -14.82 14.20
N ASN A 15 -6.76 -14.08 13.21
CA ASN A 15 -7.92 -14.40 12.37
C ASN A 15 -7.45 -14.77 10.95
N GLY A 16 -8.16 -15.68 10.28
CA GLY A 16 -7.71 -16.18 8.98
C GLY A 16 -6.77 -17.36 9.10
N THR A 17 -6.13 -17.71 7.99
CA THR A 17 -5.08 -18.72 7.94
C THR A 17 -3.91 -18.21 7.11
N LEU A 18 -2.74 -18.11 7.72
CA LEU A 18 -1.47 -17.91 7.01
C LEU A 18 -0.67 -19.21 7.07
N ILE A 19 -0.40 -19.79 5.91
CA ILE A 19 0.49 -20.93 5.75
C ILE A 19 1.86 -20.39 5.35
N VAL A 20 2.91 -20.76 6.07
CA VAL A 20 4.29 -20.32 5.80
C VAL A 20 5.17 -21.52 5.56
N ARG A 21 5.79 -21.55 4.39
CA ARG A 21 6.81 -22.53 4.02
C ARG A 21 8.18 -21.89 4.06
N GLY A 22 9.11 -22.51 4.76
CA GLY A 22 10.48 -22.01 4.86
C GLY A 22 11.48 -23.12 5.15
N SER A 23 12.65 -22.73 5.64
CA SER A 23 13.80 -23.58 5.95
C SER A 23 13.53 -24.76 6.90
N GLY A 24 12.42 -24.74 7.65
CA GLY A 24 12.08 -25.78 8.63
C GLY A 24 10.72 -26.38 8.40
N GLY A 25 10.27 -26.39 7.14
CA GLY A 25 9.00 -26.95 6.73
C GLY A 25 7.88 -25.92 6.70
N GLU A 26 6.66 -26.44 6.82
CA GLU A 26 5.42 -25.70 6.73
C GLU A 26 4.87 -25.43 8.14
N THR A 27 4.33 -24.23 8.36
CA THR A 27 3.67 -23.87 9.61
C THR A 27 2.42 -23.05 9.34
N TYR A 28 1.41 -23.25 10.17
CA TYR A 28 0.10 -22.64 10.06
C TYR A 28 -0.09 -21.62 11.19
N TYR A 29 -0.64 -20.46 10.85
CA TYR A 29 -0.95 -19.39 11.80
C TYR A 29 -2.39 -18.91 11.65
N GLY A 30 -2.98 -18.44 12.76
CA GLY A 30 -4.36 -17.98 12.85
C GLY A 30 -5.31 -19.04 13.43
N SER A 31 -6.53 -18.62 13.75
CA SER A 31 -7.58 -19.46 14.32
C SER A 31 -8.34 -20.30 13.29
N GLY A 32 -8.06 -20.14 12.00
CA GLY A 32 -8.87 -20.73 10.93
C GLY A 32 -10.11 -19.90 10.58
N GLY A 33 -10.69 -20.17 9.41
CA GLY A 33 -11.85 -19.45 8.87
C GLY A 33 -11.51 -18.07 8.30
N GLY A 34 -12.25 -17.61 7.29
CA GLY A 34 -11.95 -16.37 6.57
C GLY A 34 -10.94 -16.59 5.43
N ARG A 35 -10.05 -15.61 5.18
CA ARG A 35 -9.04 -15.69 4.10
C ARG A 35 -7.91 -16.65 4.46
N THR A 36 -7.55 -17.50 3.51
CA THR A 36 -6.40 -18.41 3.59
C THR A 36 -5.36 -18.02 2.55
N VAL A 37 -4.15 -17.73 3.01
CA VAL A 37 -3.01 -17.33 2.18
C VAL A 37 -1.83 -18.22 2.49
N ALA A 38 -1.09 -18.66 1.47
CA ALA A 38 0.16 -19.39 1.64
C ALA A 38 1.33 -18.59 1.07
N ILE A 39 2.40 -18.46 1.85
CA ILE A 39 3.66 -17.85 1.42
C ILE A 39 4.81 -18.83 1.58
N ARG A 40 5.82 -18.68 0.73
CA ARG A 40 7.09 -19.41 0.82
C ARG A 40 8.27 -18.45 0.85
N PHE A 41 9.17 -18.67 1.80
CA PHE A 41 10.50 -18.07 1.81
C PHE A 41 11.45 -18.91 0.95
N THR A 42 12.26 -18.26 0.13
CA THR A 42 13.26 -18.95 -0.72
C THR A 42 14.51 -19.35 0.03
N ASP A 43 14.82 -18.66 1.13
CA ASP A 43 16.03 -18.87 1.92
C ASP A 43 15.85 -18.44 3.39
N GLU A 44 16.73 -18.91 4.27
CA GLU A 44 16.66 -18.64 5.70
C GLU A 44 17.03 -17.17 6.05
N ALA A 45 17.83 -16.51 5.21
CA ALA A 45 18.19 -15.11 5.44
C ALA A 45 16.98 -14.18 5.24
N ALA A 46 16.05 -14.52 4.33
CA ALA A 46 14.80 -13.81 4.14
C ALA A 46 13.91 -13.90 5.39
N GLU A 47 13.85 -15.06 6.05
CA GLU A 47 13.13 -15.22 7.32
C GLU A 47 13.68 -14.28 8.41
N LYS A 48 15.00 -14.20 8.54
CA LYS A 48 15.70 -13.35 9.52
C LYS A 48 15.53 -11.86 9.19
N ALA A 49 15.63 -11.51 7.91
CA ALA A 49 15.44 -10.15 7.42
C ALA A 49 14.03 -9.64 7.74
N LEU A 50 12.99 -10.43 7.46
CA LEU A 50 11.61 -10.05 7.76
C LEU A 50 11.40 -9.75 9.25
N VAL A 51 11.99 -10.53 10.15
CA VAL A 51 11.89 -10.29 11.61
C VAL A 51 12.56 -8.98 12.03
N SER A 52 13.64 -8.59 11.36
CA SER A 52 14.42 -7.40 11.72
C SER A 52 13.70 -6.08 11.45
N ASP A 53 13.01 -5.97 10.32
CA ASP A 53 12.16 -4.82 9.97
C ASP A 53 10.99 -5.24 9.09
N PRO A 54 9.90 -5.79 9.68
CA PRO A 54 8.78 -6.33 8.93
C PRO A 54 8.11 -5.32 7.98
N GLN A 55 8.15 -4.03 8.31
CA GLN A 55 7.51 -2.98 7.50
C GLN A 55 8.25 -2.70 6.19
N LEU A 56 9.58 -2.79 6.20
CA LEU A 56 10.40 -2.51 5.03
C LEU A 56 10.69 -3.81 4.25
N GLN A 57 11.15 -4.84 4.97
CA GLN A 57 11.64 -6.09 4.39
C GLN A 57 10.52 -6.90 3.72
N LEU A 58 9.26 -6.74 4.11
CA LEU A 58 8.16 -7.41 3.43
C LEU A 58 8.09 -7.04 1.94
N GLY A 59 8.18 -5.75 1.64
CA GLY A 59 8.14 -5.24 0.27
C GLY A 59 9.39 -5.64 -0.52
N GLU A 60 10.57 -5.41 0.07
CA GLU A 60 11.86 -5.74 -0.55
C GLU A 60 11.97 -7.24 -0.87
N LEU A 61 11.66 -8.10 0.09
CA LEU A 61 11.73 -9.55 -0.12
C LEU A 61 10.69 -10.06 -1.13
N TYR A 62 9.52 -9.43 -1.23
CA TYR A 62 8.55 -9.77 -2.26
C TYR A 62 9.06 -9.36 -3.65
N MET A 63 9.59 -8.14 -3.78
CA MET A 63 10.18 -7.63 -5.03
C MET A 63 11.39 -8.45 -5.49
N ASP A 64 12.23 -8.89 -4.54
CA ASP A 64 13.39 -9.75 -4.81
C ASP A 64 13.02 -11.21 -5.10
N GLY A 65 11.73 -11.57 -5.07
CA GLY A 65 11.26 -12.95 -5.26
C GLY A 65 11.62 -13.90 -4.11
N ARG A 66 11.97 -13.36 -2.94
CA ARG A 66 12.38 -14.10 -1.75
C ARG A 66 11.23 -14.41 -0.79
N ILE A 67 10.11 -13.74 -0.96
CA ILE A 67 8.78 -14.13 -0.46
C ILE A 67 7.88 -14.36 -1.67
N ILE A 68 7.37 -15.57 -1.81
CA ILE A 68 6.49 -15.98 -2.90
C ILE A 68 5.11 -16.27 -2.31
N VAL A 69 4.06 -15.68 -2.87
CA VAL A 69 2.67 -16.04 -2.53
C VAL A 69 2.26 -17.23 -3.39
N GLU A 70 2.03 -18.39 -2.76
CA GLU A 70 1.70 -19.64 -3.44
C GLU A 70 0.20 -19.95 -3.46
N GLN A 71 -0.55 -19.37 -2.52
CA GLN A 71 -2.01 -19.45 -2.49
C GLN A 71 -2.59 -18.08 -2.13
N GLY A 72 -3.53 -17.63 -2.95
CA GLY A 72 -4.06 -16.27 -2.95
C GLY A 72 -3.16 -15.31 -3.74
N ASP A 73 -3.35 -14.02 -3.53
CA ASP A 73 -2.51 -12.98 -4.12
C ASP A 73 -1.91 -12.00 -3.08
N ILE A 74 -1.09 -11.06 -3.55
CA ILE A 74 -0.47 -10.06 -2.69
C ILE A 74 -1.50 -9.15 -1.99
N TYR A 75 -2.65 -8.88 -2.63
CA TYR A 75 -3.71 -8.09 -2.02
C TYR A 75 -4.39 -8.84 -0.88
N GLU A 76 -4.69 -10.12 -1.09
CA GLU A 76 -5.25 -11.00 -0.06
C GLU A 76 -4.28 -11.18 1.10
N PHE A 77 -2.99 -11.31 0.83
CA PHE A 77 -1.95 -11.35 1.84
C PHE A 77 -1.89 -10.06 2.67
N LEU A 78 -1.83 -8.90 2.00
CA LEU A 78 -1.82 -7.60 2.69
C LEU A 78 -3.13 -7.36 3.46
N ALA A 79 -4.27 -7.78 2.91
CA ALA A 79 -5.56 -7.70 3.59
C ALA A 79 -5.60 -8.58 4.84
N LEU A 80 -5.06 -9.80 4.79
CA LEU A 80 -4.93 -10.68 5.95
C LEU A 80 -4.08 -10.02 7.05
N ILE A 81 -2.93 -9.44 6.70
CA ILE A 81 -2.07 -8.71 7.65
C ILE A 81 -2.80 -7.51 8.24
N LYS A 82 -3.48 -6.72 7.40
CA LYS A 82 -4.23 -5.53 7.81
C LYS A 82 -5.38 -5.87 8.76
N ASP A 83 -6.19 -6.89 8.46
CA ASP A 83 -7.33 -7.31 9.29
C ASP A 83 -6.90 -7.77 10.69
N ASN A 84 -5.68 -8.30 10.80
CA ASN A 84 -5.09 -8.71 12.06
C ASN A 84 -4.40 -7.56 12.82
N THR A 85 -3.83 -6.59 12.09
CA THR A 85 -3.12 -5.44 12.69
C THR A 85 -4.08 -4.33 13.14
N LEU A 86 -5.25 -4.19 12.51
CA LEU A 86 -6.25 -3.18 12.90
C LEU A 86 -7.01 -3.53 14.19
N LYS A 87 -7.05 -4.81 14.57
CA LYS A 87 -7.77 -5.29 15.76
C LYS A 87 -6.91 -5.34 17.02
N GLU A 88 -5.60 -5.50 16.90
CA GLU A 88 -4.68 -5.30 18.02
C GLU A 88 -4.23 -3.83 18.03
N GLY A 89 -4.44 -3.13 19.15
CA GLY A 89 -3.90 -1.78 19.31
C GLY A 89 -2.43 -1.75 18.92
N LEU A 90 -2.07 -0.85 18.00
CA LEU A 90 -0.71 -0.59 17.53
C LEU A 90 0.29 -0.89 18.64
N THR A 91 1.01 -2.02 18.55
CA THR A 91 1.95 -2.42 19.60
C THR A 91 2.88 -1.24 19.80
N PHE A 92 2.96 -0.69 21.02
CA PHE A 92 3.71 0.52 21.37
C PHE A 92 5.13 0.54 20.76
N GLN A 93 5.77 -0.62 20.63
CA GLN A 93 7.07 -0.79 19.99
C GLN A 93 7.09 -0.50 18.47
N ILE A 94 6.05 -0.88 17.72
CA ILE A 94 5.91 -0.57 16.28
C ILE A 94 5.69 0.93 16.13
N LEU A 95 4.80 1.52 16.94
CA LEU A 95 4.55 2.96 16.94
C LEU A 95 5.82 3.75 17.27
N MET A 96 6.57 3.36 18.31
CA MET A 96 7.82 4.02 18.71
C MET A 96 8.93 3.86 17.67
N ARG A 97 9.01 2.73 16.98
CA ARG A 97 9.96 2.55 15.86
C ARG A 97 9.57 3.40 14.65
N SER A 98 8.28 3.48 14.30
CA SER A 98 7.79 4.36 13.25
C SER A 98 8.03 5.84 13.60
N LEU A 99 7.76 6.26 14.84
CA LEU A 99 8.07 7.60 15.33
C LEU A 99 9.57 7.88 15.31
N GLY A 100 10.40 6.94 15.75
CA GLY A 100 11.86 7.04 15.66
C GLY A 100 12.35 7.18 14.22
N ARG A 101 11.75 6.48 13.27
CA ARG A 101 12.02 6.63 11.83
C ARG A 101 11.59 7.99 11.30
N ILE A 102 10.41 8.49 11.68
CA ILE A 102 9.93 9.83 11.31
C ILE A 102 10.86 10.90 11.88
N ILE A 103 11.21 10.80 13.17
CA ILE A 103 12.11 11.72 13.85
C ILE A 103 13.50 11.69 13.19
N ALA A 104 14.06 10.51 12.97
CA ALA A 104 15.35 10.36 12.30
C ALA A 104 15.32 10.80 10.82
N SER A 105 14.18 10.69 10.15
CA SER A 105 13.94 11.23 8.81
C SER A 105 13.86 12.76 8.87
N GLN A 106 13.16 13.35 9.85
CA GLN A 106 13.08 14.80 10.03
C GLN A 106 14.41 15.44 10.44
N PHE A 107 15.24 14.74 11.21
CA PHE A 107 16.61 15.19 11.52
C PHE A 107 17.55 15.06 10.32
N ARG A 108 17.42 14.01 9.50
CA ARG A 108 18.16 13.86 8.23
C ARG A 108 17.66 14.81 7.13
N ASN A 109 16.39 15.18 7.17
CA ASN A 109 15.69 15.97 6.18
C ASN A 109 15.19 17.31 6.75
N ARG A 110 16.00 18.02 7.53
CA ARG A 110 15.78 19.45 7.78
C ARG A 110 16.04 20.22 6.49
N VAL A 111 15.09 20.12 5.57
CA VAL A 111 15.20 20.70 4.24
C VAL A 111 14.28 21.92 4.17
N PRO A 112 14.77 23.10 3.72
CA PRO A 112 13.95 24.29 3.58
C PRO A 112 12.78 24.08 2.60
N ILE A 113 11.74 24.91 2.73
CA ILE A 113 10.42 24.89 2.06
C ILE A 113 10.44 24.74 0.51
N ASN A 114 11.60 24.75 -0.15
CA ASN A 114 11.74 24.73 -1.61
C ASN A 114 12.40 23.46 -2.21
N HIS A 115 12.61 22.38 -1.45
CA HIS A 115 13.31 21.20 -1.95
C HIS A 115 12.41 20.11 -2.55
N ASN A 116 11.09 20.27 -2.47
CA ASN A 116 10.12 19.29 -2.97
C ASN A 116 10.26 19.01 -4.47
N ARG A 117 10.82 19.95 -5.26
CA ARG A 117 11.12 19.73 -6.68
C ARG A 117 12.11 18.60 -6.94
N ARG A 118 13.14 18.44 -6.11
CA ARG A 118 14.17 17.39 -6.29
C ARG A 118 13.68 16.00 -5.88
N ASN A 119 12.84 15.93 -4.84
CA ASN A 119 12.25 14.66 -4.40
C ASN A 119 11.19 14.14 -5.39
N VAL A 120 10.44 15.03 -6.04
CA VAL A 120 9.45 14.64 -7.07
C VAL A 120 10.14 14.13 -8.34
N ALA A 121 11.22 14.80 -8.78
CA ALA A 121 11.93 14.44 -10.01
C ALA A 121 12.66 13.08 -9.92
N HIS A 122 13.13 12.67 -8.74
CA HIS A 122 13.92 11.44 -8.60
C HIS A 122 13.08 10.17 -8.34
N HIS A 123 11.75 10.29 -8.23
CA HIS A 123 10.85 9.17 -7.92
C HIS A 123 9.86 8.80 -9.04
N TYR A 124 9.86 9.52 -10.16
CA TYR A 124 8.94 9.26 -11.28
C TYR A 124 9.55 9.58 -12.66
N ASP A 125 10.75 9.11 -12.97
CA ASP A 125 11.14 8.89 -14.39
C ASP A 125 10.46 7.61 -14.92
N LEU A 126 9.16 7.46 -14.64
CA LEU A 126 8.32 6.44 -15.24
C LEU A 126 7.73 7.04 -16.51
N ASP A 127 8.01 6.40 -17.64
CA ASP A 127 7.52 6.82 -18.95
C ASP A 127 5.99 6.95 -18.93
N GLU A 128 5.46 8.02 -19.51
CA GLU A 128 4.02 8.24 -19.71
C GLU A 128 3.32 7.04 -20.33
N ARG A 129 4.04 6.26 -21.15
CA ARG A 129 3.58 4.99 -21.71
C ARG A 129 3.14 3.99 -20.67
N LEU A 130 3.79 3.95 -19.50
CA LEU A 130 3.41 3.06 -18.42
C LEU A 130 2.02 3.42 -17.89
N PHE A 131 1.76 4.71 -17.65
CA PHE A 131 0.47 5.19 -17.15
C PHE A 131 -0.66 5.00 -18.15
N ALA A 132 -0.36 5.18 -19.44
CA ALA A 132 -1.31 4.92 -20.52
C ALA A 132 -1.81 3.46 -20.60
N LEU A 133 -1.10 2.50 -19.98
CA LEU A 133 -1.53 1.09 -19.96
C LEU A 133 -2.64 0.81 -18.94
N PHE A 134 -2.85 1.66 -17.93
CA PHE A 134 -3.75 1.34 -16.82
C PHE A 134 -4.60 2.49 -16.27
N LEU A 135 -4.34 3.74 -16.68
CA LEU A 135 -5.21 4.87 -16.34
C LEU A 135 -6.40 4.98 -17.30
N ASP A 136 -7.40 5.75 -16.89
CA ASP A 136 -8.53 6.19 -17.71
C ASP A 136 -8.11 7.21 -18.78
N GLU A 137 -9.02 7.50 -19.72
CA GLU A 137 -8.83 8.46 -20.81
C GLU A 137 -8.45 9.88 -20.33
N ASP A 138 -8.86 10.28 -19.12
CA ASP A 138 -8.53 11.59 -18.52
C ASP A 138 -7.28 11.55 -17.60
N TRP A 139 -6.55 10.44 -17.60
CA TRP A 139 -5.28 10.22 -16.88
C TRP A 139 -5.39 10.56 -15.39
N GLN A 140 -6.48 10.12 -14.75
CA GLN A 140 -6.75 10.40 -13.35
C GLN A 140 -6.03 9.39 -12.44
N TYR A 141 -4.82 9.73 -12.02
CA TYR A 141 -4.10 8.94 -11.01
C TYR A 141 -4.59 9.25 -9.57
N SER A 142 -5.88 9.04 -9.34
CA SER A 142 -6.58 9.28 -8.07
C SER A 142 -7.77 8.32 -7.93
N CYS A 143 -8.35 8.24 -6.73
CA CYS A 143 -9.49 7.36 -6.45
C CYS A 143 -10.71 7.73 -7.31
N ALA A 144 -11.28 6.75 -8.03
CA ALA A 144 -12.51 6.91 -8.78
C ALA A 144 -13.76 6.78 -7.89
N TYR A 145 -14.95 7.11 -8.44
CA TYR A 145 -16.22 7.02 -7.72
C TYR A 145 -17.19 6.09 -8.45
N PHE A 146 -17.32 4.85 -7.96
CA PHE A 146 -18.18 3.82 -8.55
C PHE A 146 -19.62 3.94 -8.04
N ASN A 147 -20.48 4.60 -8.82
CA ASN A 147 -21.91 4.65 -8.56
C ASN A 147 -22.68 4.74 -9.90
N PRO A 148 -23.29 3.64 -10.38
CA PRO A 148 -23.42 2.33 -9.72
C PRO A 148 -22.09 1.53 -9.66
N PRO A 149 -22.00 0.45 -8.87
CA PRO A 149 -20.74 -0.27 -8.62
C PRO A 149 -20.11 -0.96 -9.85
N ASP A 150 -20.88 -1.18 -10.90
CA ASP A 150 -20.55 -2.01 -12.07
C ASP A 150 -20.15 -1.20 -13.32
N ILE A 151 -19.85 0.09 -13.14
CA ILE A 151 -19.36 0.96 -14.22
C ILE A 151 -17.87 0.78 -14.50
N SER A 152 -17.43 1.17 -15.69
CA SER A 152 -16.02 1.18 -16.08
C SER A 152 -15.20 2.21 -15.28
N LEU A 153 -13.86 2.08 -15.33
CA LEU A 153 -12.96 3.05 -14.68
C LEU A 153 -13.15 4.47 -15.25
N ASP A 154 -13.26 4.60 -16.57
CA ASP A 154 -13.48 5.87 -17.25
C ASP A 154 -14.77 6.54 -16.79
N GLU A 155 -15.87 5.78 -16.75
CA GLU A 155 -17.15 6.26 -16.22
C GLU A 155 -17.06 6.64 -14.73
N ALA A 156 -16.35 5.85 -13.92
CA ALA A 156 -16.17 6.12 -12.50
C ALA A 156 -15.31 7.37 -12.25
N GLN A 157 -14.36 7.69 -13.11
CA GLN A 157 -13.57 8.92 -13.01
C GLN A 157 -14.39 10.14 -13.41
N ILE A 158 -15.23 10.04 -14.44
CA ILE A 158 -16.21 11.09 -14.78
C ILE A 158 -17.20 11.30 -13.62
N ALA A 159 -17.71 10.21 -13.05
CA ALA A 159 -18.63 10.27 -11.91
C ALA A 159 -17.97 10.94 -10.69
N LYS A 160 -16.68 10.67 -10.43
CA LYS A 160 -15.89 11.36 -9.40
C LYS A 160 -15.83 12.86 -9.66
N LYS A 161 -15.47 13.29 -10.88
CA LYS A 161 -15.38 14.70 -11.24
C LYS A 161 -16.71 15.41 -11.03
N ARG A 162 -17.81 14.82 -11.51
CA ARG A 162 -19.17 15.31 -11.27
C ARG A 162 -19.50 15.43 -9.78
N HIS A 163 -19.13 14.41 -8.99
CA HIS A 163 -19.37 14.38 -7.55
C HIS A 163 -18.60 15.48 -6.81
N ILE A 164 -17.38 15.79 -7.24
CA ILE A 164 -16.58 16.91 -6.69
C ILE A 164 -17.22 18.24 -7.06
N VAL A 165 -17.51 18.49 -8.34
CA VAL A 165 -18.12 19.77 -8.79
C VAL A 165 -19.47 20.03 -8.11
N ALA A 166 -20.32 19.00 -7.97
CA ALA A 166 -21.59 19.13 -7.28
C ALA A 166 -21.44 19.59 -5.82
N LYS A 167 -20.35 19.21 -5.14
CA LYS A 167 -20.05 19.65 -3.77
C LYS A 167 -19.48 21.06 -3.69
N LEU A 168 -18.90 21.56 -4.77
CA LEU A 168 -18.39 22.94 -4.82
C LEU A 168 -19.52 23.97 -4.91
N LEU A 169 -20.73 23.55 -5.33
CA LEU A 169 -21.88 24.45 -5.58
C LEU A 169 -21.48 25.64 -6.46
N ALA A 170 -20.70 25.36 -7.50
CA ALA A 170 -20.16 26.38 -8.39
C ALA A 170 -21.27 27.01 -9.24
N GLU A 171 -21.20 28.32 -9.43
CA GLU A 171 -22.12 29.10 -10.27
C GLU A 171 -21.34 29.77 -11.42
N PRO A 172 -22.02 30.11 -12.53
CA PRO A 172 -21.38 30.83 -13.64
C PRO A 172 -20.67 32.11 -13.16
N GLY A 173 -19.39 32.24 -13.52
CA GLY A 173 -18.54 33.39 -13.14
C GLY A 173 -17.68 33.16 -11.89
N HIS A 174 -17.90 32.09 -11.14
CA HIS A 174 -16.99 31.69 -10.05
C HIS A 174 -15.62 31.26 -10.60
N LYS A 175 -14.58 31.49 -9.80
CA LYS A 175 -13.21 31.02 -10.08
C LYS A 175 -12.87 29.86 -9.15
N ALA A 176 -12.33 28.79 -9.70
CA ALA A 176 -11.85 27.65 -8.96
C ALA A 176 -10.31 27.56 -9.01
N LEU A 177 -9.71 27.07 -7.94
CA LEU A 177 -8.29 26.76 -7.86
C LEU A 177 -8.13 25.26 -7.60
N GLU A 178 -7.46 24.56 -8.52
CA GLU A 178 -7.07 23.16 -8.33
C GLU A 178 -5.60 23.09 -7.88
N ILE A 179 -5.36 22.66 -6.64
CA ILE A 179 -4.01 22.48 -6.11
C ILE A 179 -3.56 21.05 -6.39
N GLY A 180 -2.56 20.89 -7.26
CA GLY A 180 -2.07 19.57 -7.67
C GLY A 180 -2.91 18.96 -8.79
N SER A 181 -3.06 19.69 -9.90
CA SER A 181 -3.98 19.36 -11.00
C SER A 181 -3.61 18.12 -11.81
N GLY A 182 -2.47 17.46 -11.53
CA GLY A 182 -1.97 16.35 -12.34
C GLY A 182 -1.91 16.74 -13.82
N TRP A 183 -2.57 15.95 -14.67
CA TRP A 183 -2.71 16.20 -16.12
C TRP A 183 -3.88 17.12 -16.50
N GLY A 184 -4.56 17.74 -15.52
CA GLY A 184 -5.60 18.74 -15.72
C GLY A 184 -7.01 18.19 -15.98
N GLY A 185 -7.21 16.86 -15.91
CA GLY A 185 -8.50 16.25 -16.24
C GLY A 185 -9.69 16.68 -15.36
N MET A 186 -9.45 17.22 -14.16
CA MET A 186 -10.49 17.83 -13.33
C MET A 186 -10.73 19.30 -13.67
N ALA A 187 -9.69 20.12 -13.83
CA ALA A 187 -9.83 21.52 -14.26
C ALA A 187 -10.50 21.69 -15.63
N MET A 188 -10.37 20.71 -16.53
CA MET A 188 -10.98 20.74 -17.87
C MET A 188 -12.44 20.24 -17.90
N TYR A 189 -12.91 19.59 -16.84
CA TYR A 189 -14.27 19.05 -16.72
C TYR A 189 -15.27 20.11 -16.29
#